data_AF-A0A0U0SD89-F1
#
_entry.id   AF-A0A0U0SD89-F1
#
_cell.length_a   1.000
_cell.length_b   1.000
_cell.length_c   1.000
_cell.angle_alpha   90.00
_cell.angle_beta   90.00
_cell.angle_gamma   90.00
#
_symmetry.space_group_name_H-M   'P 1'
#
loop_
_entity.id
_entity.type
_entity.pdbx_description
1 polymer ?
#
loop_
_entity_poly.entity_id
_entity_poly.type
_entity_poly.pdbx_seq_one_letter_code
_entity_poly.pdbx_strand_id
1 'polypeptide(L)'
;MLTADYSFLSYYPYWGFQGLTPHYANPLAQFDKRATQIDSWSGLSTADEFIAALDKLPWQPPTVFLMRHGAHNSYTLRLAQDVYPNQPNVRRYTVDLRTALFADPRFVVEDIGPFVLAIRKPQESA
;
A
#
# COMPACT_ATOMS: atom_id res chain seq x y z
N MET A 1 0.55 -4.90 -7.22
CA MET A 1 -0.43 -4.99 -6.12
C MET A 1 0.24 -4.56 -4.82
N LEU A 2 -0.39 -3.71 -4.03
CA LEU A 2 0.01 -3.40 -2.67
C LEU A 2 -0.96 -4.06 -1.69
N THR A 3 -0.42 -4.87 -0.77
CA THR A 3 -1.19 -5.49 0.30
C THR A 3 -0.29 -5.77 1.50
N ALA A 4 -0.89 -5.85 2.68
CA ALA A 4 -0.25 -6.32 3.90
C ALA A 4 -0.59 -7.79 4.25
N ASP A 5 -1.43 -8.45 3.44
CA ASP A 5 -1.91 -9.80 3.69
C ASP A 5 -1.10 -10.83 2.89
N TYR A 6 -0.22 -11.58 3.56
CA TYR A 6 0.76 -12.48 2.93
C TYR A 6 0.12 -13.60 2.13
N SER A 7 -1.01 -14.14 2.63
CA SER A 7 -1.65 -15.32 2.06
C SER A 7 -2.09 -15.06 0.62
N PHE A 8 -2.54 -13.84 0.29
CA PHE A 8 -2.96 -13.48 -1.07
C PHE A 8 -1.85 -13.64 -2.11
N LEU A 9 -0.62 -13.28 -1.75
CA LEU A 9 0.54 -13.39 -2.65
C LEU A 9 1.08 -14.82 -2.76
N SER A 10 0.60 -15.74 -1.90
CA SER A 10 0.98 -17.15 -1.92
C SER A 10 0.12 -17.99 -2.87
N TYR A 11 -1.12 -17.55 -3.17
CA TYR A 11 -2.02 -18.27 -4.06
C TYR A 11 -1.86 -17.88 -5.53
N TYR A 12 -1.57 -16.60 -5.80
CA TYR A 12 -1.40 -16.08 -7.16
C TYR A 12 -0.14 -15.22 -7.28
N PRO A 13 0.61 -15.32 -8.40
CA PRO A 13 1.90 -14.65 -8.59
C PRO A 13 1.72 -13.17 -8.95
N TYR A 14 1.03 -12.40 -8.12
CA TYR A 14 0.91 -10.96 -8.31
C TYR A 14 2.25 -10.26 -8.00
N TRP A 15 2.60 -9.28 -8.82
CA TRP A 15 3.74 -8.39 -8.56
C TRP A 15 3.48 -7.52 -7.32
N GLY A 16 4.01 -7.94 -6.18
CA GLY A 16 3.91 -7.22 -4.91
C GLY A 16 4.74 -5.94 -4.92
N PHE A 17 4.13 -4.81 -4.54
CA PHE A 17 4.82 -3.51 -4.49
C PHE A 17 5.76 -3.41 -3.29
N GLN A 18 5.47 -4.10 -2.19
CA GLN A 18 6.24 -4.08 -0.95
C GLN A 18 6.29 -5.48 -0.32
N GLY A 19 7.43 -5.82 0.28
CA GLY A 19 7.59 -7.07 1.03
C GLY A 19 6.94 -7.00 2.42
N LEU A 20 6.76 -8.15 3.07
CA LEU A 20 6.18 -8.22 4.42
C LEU A 20 7.20 -8.54 5.52
N THR A 21 8.40 -8.96 5.13
CA THR A 21 9.49 -9.34 6.03
C THR A 21 10.73 -8.52 5.69
N PRO A 22 11.06 -7.47 6.46
CA PRO A 22 12.10 -6.52 6.11
C PRO A 22 13.48 -7.19 5.94
N HIS A 23 13.84 -8.12 6.83
CA HIS A 23 15.15 -8.77 6.81
C HIS A 23 15.40 -9.70 5.60
N TYR A 24 14.34 -10.11 4.90
CA TYR A 24 14.45 -10.94 3.69
C TYR A 24 14.23 -10.14 2.41
N ALA A 25 14.03 -8.82 2.52
CA ALA A 25 13.91 -7.98 1.35
C ALA A 25 15.28 -7.87 0.67
N ASN A 26 15.31 -8.14 -0.64
CA ASN A 26 16.48 -7.86 -1.45
C ASN A 26 16.83 -6.37 -1.32
N PRO A 27 18.10 -5.99 -1.06
CA PRO A 27 18.50 -4.58 -1.01
C PRO A 27 18.08 -3.77 -2.25
N LEU A 28 18.07 -4.39 -3.42
CA LEU A 28 17.60 -3.78 -4.68
C LEU A 28 16.08 -3.51 -4.71
N ALA A 29 15.31 -4.17 -3.84
CA ALA A 29 13.88 -3.90 -3.69
C ALA A 29 13.62 -2.57 -2.96
N GLN A 30 14.63 -1.98 -2.31
CA GLN A 30 14.55 -0.69 -1.63
C GLN A 30 13.42 -0.62 -0.60
N PHE A 31 13.30 -1.67 0.22
CA PHE A 31 12.21 -1.88 1.18
C PHE A 31 11.89 -0.65 2.01
N ASP A 32 12.90 -0.05 2.65
CA ASP A 32 12.71 1.10 3.54
C ASP A 32 12.21 2.33 2.78
N LYS A 33 12.73 2.56 1.57
CA LYS A 33 12.29 3.69 0.73
C LYS A 33 10.84 3.54 0.32
N ARG A 34 10.41 2.32 -0.03
CA ARG A 34 9.00 2.03 -0.35
C ARG A 34 8.11 2.12 0.88
N ALA A 35 8.58 1.64 2.05
CA ALA A 35 7.86 1.76 3.32
C ALA A 35 7.61 3.22 3.69
N THR A 36 8.65 4.07 3.62
CA THR A 36 8.55 5.51 3.86
C THR A 36 7.58 6.18 2.88
N GLN A 37 7.62 5.78 1.62
CA GLN A 37 6.71 6.31 0.62
C GLN A 37 5.25 5.93 0.89
N ILE A 38 4.98 4.68 1.28
CA ILE A 38 3.63 4.24 1.65
C ILE A 38 3.14 4.99 2.89
N ASP A 39 4.00 5.14 3.89
CA ASP A 39 3.69 5.86 5.13
C ASP A 39 3.33 7.33 4.85
N SER A 40 4.08 7.98 3.96
CA SER A 40 3.83 9.39 3.58
C SER A 40 2.43 9.63 3.01
N TRP A 41 1.79 8.61 2.42
CA TRP A 41 0.45 8.74 1.84
C TRP A 41 -0.64 8.96 2.90
N SER A 42 -0.39 8.59 4.16
CA SER A 42 -1.28 8.88 5.29
C SER A 42 -1.48 10.38 5.53
N GLY A 43 -0.52 11.21 5.11
CA GLY A 43 -0.60 12.66 5.19
C GLY A 43 -1.49 13.29 4.11
N LEU A 44 -1.74 12.58 3.00
CA LEU A 44 -2.46 13.12 1.84
C LEU A 44 -3.96 13.21 2.11
N SER A 45 -4.60 14.24 1.56
CA SER A 45 -6.01 14.54 1.81
C SER A 45 -6.91 14.26 0.62
N THR A 46 -6.38 14.34 -0.61
CA THR A 46 -7.19 14.24 -1.83
C THR A 46 -6.71 13.15 -2.78
N ALA A 47 -7.62 12.66 -3.62
CA ALA A 47 -7.29 11.69 -4.66
C ALA A 47 -6.26 12.23 -5.67
N ASP A 48 -6.31 13.52 -6.00
CA ASP A 48 -5.32 14.15 -6.90
C ASP A 48 -3.92 14.16 -6.31
N GLU A 49 -3.78 14.50 -5.03
CA GLU A 49 -2.50 14.41 -4.32
C GLU A 49 -1.96 12.99 -4.32
N PHE A 50 -2.82 12.01 -4.07
CA PHE A 50 -2.42 10.60 -4.05
C PHE A 50 -2.00 10.10 -5.43
N ILE A 51 -2.77 10.43 -6.47
CA ILE A 51 -2.42 10.08 -7.86
C ILE A 51 -1.11 10.75 -8.26
N ALA A 52 -0.92 12.03 -7.97
CA ALA A 52 0.32 12.73 -8.25
C ALA A 52 1.52 12.12 -7.49
N ALA A 53 1.31 11.64 -6.26
CA ALA A 53 2.33 10.92 -5.50
C ALA A 53 2.68 9.57 -6.14
N LEU A 54 1.67 8.82 -6.61
CA LEU A 54 1.88 7.55 -7.33
C LEU A 54 2.62 7.76 -8.65
N ASP A 55 2.30 8.82 -9.39
CA ASP A 55 2.91 9.11 -10.70
C ASP A 55 4.35 9.61 -10.60
N LYS A 56 4.76 10.10 -9.43
CA LYS A 56 6.13 10.53 -9.14
C LYS A 56 7.01 9.42 -8.57
N LEU A 57 6.47 8.20 -8.41
CA LEU A 57 7.25 7.10 -7.86
C LEU A 57 8.44 6.76 -8.77
N PRO A 58 9.63 6.52 -8.20
CA PRO A 58 10.78 6.04 -8.96
C PRO A 58 10.64 4.57 -9.38
N TRP A 59 9.58 3.88 -8.93
CA TRP A 59 9.24 2.52 -9.28
C TRP A 59 7.90 2.49 -10.01
N GLN A 60 7.61 1.40 -10.71
CA GLN A 60 6.27 1.17 -11.22
C GLN A 60 5.24 1.26 -10.08
N PRO A 61 4.23 2.15 -10.18
CA PRO A 61 3.28 2.37 -9.10
C PRO A 61 2.38 1.14 -8.91
N PRO A 62 1.92 0.87 -7.67
CA PRO A 62 0.84 -0.07 -7.46
C PRO A 62 -0.45 0.49 -8.09
N THR A 63 -1.11 -0.32 -8.91
CA THR A 63 -2.43 0.00 -9.48
C THR A 63 -3.57 -0.73 -8.76
N VAL A 64 -3.24 -1.70 -7.91
CA VAL A 64 -4.21 -2.49 -7.13
C VAL A 64 -3.79 -2.43 -5.67
N PHE A 65 -4.73 -2.05 -4.81
CA PHE A 65 -4.56 -1.92 -3.37
C PHE A 65 -5.57 -2.83 -2.69
N LEU A 66 -5.07 -3.79 -1.91
CA LEU A 66 -5.91 -4.67 -1.09
C LEU A 66 -5.66 -4.35 0.37
N MET A 67 -6.67 -3.72 0.98
CA MET A 67 -6.61 -3.10 2.30
C MET A 67 -7.73 -3.65 3.19
N ARG A 68 -7.82 -3.14 4.43
CA ARG A 68 -8.95 -3.40 5.33
C ARG A 68 -9.58 -2.08 5.78
N HIS A 69 -10.85 -2.08 6.13
CA HIS A 69 -11.47 -0.92 6.78
C HIS A 69 -10.77 -0.61 8.11
N GLY A 70 -10.48 0.66 8.33
CA GLY A 70 -10.00 1.21 9.59
C GLY A 70 -11.03 2.08 10.29
N ALA A 71 -10.60 2.79 11.32
CA ALA A 71 -11.43 3.78 12.00
C ALA A 71 -11.46 5.11 11.21
N HIS A 72 -12.42 5.98 11.52
CA HIS A 72 -12.42 7.38 11.03
C HIS A 72 -12.31 7.53 9.51
N ASN A 73 -13.03 6.70 8.74
CA ASN A 73 -13.00 6.72 7.27
C ASN A 73 -11.58 6.49 6.71
N SER A 74 -10.87 5.48 7.23
CA SER A 74 -9.59 5.03 6.68
C SER A 74 -9.66 3.61 6.11
N TYR A 75 -8.77 3.34 5.17
CA TYR A 75 -8.32 2.01 4.80
C TYR A 75 -6.93 1.79 5.38
N THR A 76 -6.65 0.58 5.83
CA THR A 76 -5.43 0.27 6.60
C THR A 76 -4.54 -0.74 5.89
N LEU A 77 -3.23 -0.52 6.05
CA LEU A 77 -2.16 -1.46 5.71
C LEU A 77 -1.30 -1.71 6.95
N ARG A 78 -1.17 -2.97 7.36
CA ARG A 78 -0.35 -3.35 8.52
C ARG A 78 1.05 -3.77 8.07
N LEU A 79 1.95 -2.81 7.96
CA LEU A 79 3.33 -2.99 7.50
C LEU A 79 4.25 -3.50 8.63
N ALA A 80 5.46 -3.90 8.24
CA ALA A 80 6.52 -4.32 9.14
C ALA A 80 7.78 -3.49 8.89
N GLN A 81 8.52 -3.19 9.95
CA GLN A 81 9.81 -2.51 9.90
C GLN A 81 10.83 -3.25 10.78
N ASP A 82 12.09 -3.18 10.37
CA ASP A 82 13.24 -3.61 11.18
C ASP A 82 13.50 -2.57 12.28
N VAL A 83 13.65 -3.04 13.52
CA VAL A 83 13.96 -2.21 14.69
C VAL A 83 15.16 -2.74 15.48
N TYR A 84 16.03 -3.55 14.87
CA TYR A 84 17.26 -4.02 15.49
C TYR A 84 18.08 -2.84 16.07
N PRO A 85 18.65 -2.95 17.29
CA PRO A 85 18.82 -4.17 18.11
C PRO A 85 17.69 -4.48 19.11
N ASN A 86 16.51 -3.84 19.01
CA ASN A 86 15.41 -4.13 19.94
C ASN A 86 14.98 -5.61 19.88
N GLN A 87 14.42 -6.13 20.98
CA GLN A 87 13.82 -7.46 21.03
C GLN A 87 12.35 -7.34 21.45
N PRO A 88 11.38 -7.66 20.56
CA PRO A 88 11.55 -8.20 19.20
C PRO A 88 12.14 -7.19 18.20
N ASN A 89 12.86 -7.72 17.20
CA ASN A 89 13.57 -6.93 16.17
C ASN A 89 12.69 -6.53 14.97
N VAL A 90 11.44 -7.00 14.93
CA VAL A 90 10.44 -6.58 13.94
C VAL A 90 9.29 -5.91 14.66
N ARG A 91 8.98 -4.67 14.24
CA ARG A 91 7.78 -3.96 14.69
C ARG A 91 6.74 -3.95 13.58
N ARG A 92 5.50 -4.28 13.90
CA ARG A 92 4.35 -4.03 13.01
C ARG A 92 3.74 -2.68 13.31
N TYR A 93 3.35 -1.96 12.29
CA TYR A 93 2.68 -0.67 12.40
C TYR A 93 1.58 -0.56 11.35
N THR A 94 0.59 0.29 11.61
CA THR A 94 -0.53 0.51 10.69
C THR A 94 -0.31 1.83 9.97
N VAL A 95 -0.48 1.81 8.66
CA VAL A 95 -0.63 3.01 7.83
C VAL A 95 -2.12 3.18 7.55
N ASP A 96 -2.67 4.32 7.96
CA ASP A 96 -4.03 4.74 7.69
C ASP A 96 -4.08 5.62 6.44
N LEU A 97 -4.78 5.16 5.41
CA LEU A 97 -5.04 5.91 4.18
C LEU A 97 -6.48 6.39 4.21
N ARG A 98 -6.72 7.70 4.07
CA ARG A 98 -8.09 8.24 4.06
C ARG A 98 -8.89 7.62 2.91
N THR A 99 -10.15 7.26 3.14
CA THR A 99 -11.04 6.74 2.08
C THR A 99 -11.19 7.74 0.93
N ALA A 100 -11.12 9.04 1.24
CA ALA A 100 -11.14 10.14 0.28
C ALA A 100 -10.03 10.07 -0.78
N LEU A 101 -8.92 9.40 -0.51
CA LEU A 101 -7.84 9.19 -1.50
C LEU A 101 -8.28 8.31 -2.68
N PHE A 102 -9.33 7.49 -2.47
CA PHE A 102 -9.86 6.55 -3.45
C PHE A 102 -11.26 6.93 -3.94
N ALA A 103 -11.84 8.01 -3.40
CA ALA A 103 -13.18 8.49 -3.75
C ALA A 103 -13.16 9.33 -5.03
N ASP A 104 -12.71 8.74 -6.14
CA ASP A 104 -12.54 9.40 -7.43
C ASP A 104 -12.85 8.44 -8.59
N PRO A 105 -13.43 8.90 -9.72
CA PRO A 105 -13.75 8.05 -10.86
C PRO A 105 -12.56 7.27 -11.47
N ARG A 106 -11.32 7.72 -11.22
CA ARG A 106 -10.08 7.04 -11.61
C ARG A 106 -9.79 5.80 -10.75
N PHE A 107 -10.56 5.56 -9.69
CA PHE A 107 -10.54 4.33 -8.93
C PHE A 107 -11.86 3.56 -9.06
N VAL A 108 -11.75 2.23 -9.06
CA VAL A 108 -12.85 1.32 -8.73
C VAL A 108 -12.59 0.82 -7.31
N VAL A 109 -13.57 0.92 -6.43
CA VAL A 109 -13.46 0.44 -5.04
C VAL A 109 -14.56 -0.59 -4.80
N GLU A 110 -14.18 -1.75 -4.30
CA GLU A 110 -15.08 -2.85 -3.99
C GLU A 110 -14.79 -3.42 -2.60
N ASP A 111 -15.86 -3.69 -1.84
CA ASP A 111 -15.79 -4.37 -0.56
C ASP A 111 -15.94 -5.88 -0.77
N ILE A 112 -14.94 -6.65 -0.31
CA ILE A 112 -14.90 -8.12 -0.43
C ILE A 112 -14.65 -8.71 0.96
N GLY A 113 -15.74 -9.01 1.67
CA GLY A 113 -15.66 -9.50 3.05
C GLY A 113 -14.93 -8.49 3.96
N PRO A 114 -13.82 -8.86 4.63
CA PRO A 114 -13.08 -7.92 5.47
C PRO A 114 -12.11 -7.03 4.68
N PHE A 115 -12.06 -7.14 3.35
CA PHE A 115 -11.11 -6.45 2.50
C PHE A 115 -11.76 -5.34 1.69
N VAL A 116 -10.97 -4.32 1.38
CA VAL A 116 -11.28 -3.28 0.41
C VAL A 116 -10.31 -3.41 -0.74
N LEU A 117 -10.83 -3.63 -1.93
CA LEU A 117 -10.08 -3.67 -3.18
C LEU A 117 -10.25 -2.34 -3.91
N ALA A 118 -9.18 -1.55 -3.97
CA ALA A 118 -9.14 -0.34 -4.79
C ALA A 118 -8.24 -0.56 -6.01
N ILE A 119 -8.78 -0.33 -7.21
CA ILE A 119 -8.08 -0.49 -8.48
C ILE A 119 -8.04 0.87 -9.17
N ARG A 120 -6.82 1.38 -9.39
CA ARG A 120 -6.59 2.54 -10.24
C ARG A 120 -6.82 2.13 -11.69
N LYS A 121 -7.75 2.81 -12.36
CA LYS A 121 -8.01 2.62 -13.79
C LYS A 121 -6.81 3.11 -14.59
N PRO A 122 -6.46 2.43 -15.70
CA PRO A 122 -5.49 2.97 -16.64
C PRO A 122 -6.02 4.31 -17.18
N GLN A 123 -5.11 5.27 -17.40
CA GLN A 123 -5.46 6.44 -18.20
C GLN A 123 -5.79 5.94 -19.61
N GLU A 124 -6.99 6.24 -20.11
CA GLU A 124 -7.28 6.06 -21.52
C GLU A 124 -6.25 6.87 -22.31
N SER A 125 -5.48 6.18 -23.15
CA SER A 125 -4.58 6.85 -24.08
C SER A 125 -5.45 7.56 -25.11
N ALA A 126 -5.39 8.89 -25.14
CA ALA A 126 -6.00 9.69 -26.19
C ALA A 126 -5.29 9.47 -27.53
#